data_AF-M3UU62-F1
#
_entry.id   AF-M3UU62-F1
#
_cell.length_a   1.000
_cell.length_b   1.000
_cell.length_c   1.000
_cell.angle_alpha   90.00
_cell.angle_beta   90.00
_cell.angle_gamma   90.00
#
_symmetry.space_group_name_H-M   'P 1'
#
loop_
_entity.id
_entity.type
_entity.pdbx_description
1 polymer ?
#
loop_
_entity_poly.entity_id
_entity_poly.type
_entity_poly.pdbx_seq_one_letter_code
_entity_poly.pdbx_strand_id
1 'polypeptide(L)'
;MLEKDQAATKITAPSPQDFLRARRPEQFSDSLKLQESTIDRSMLEYHFETLNNRSQELEFEIFVRKLCEREICPNLVAQTGPTAGGDGKTDTETYPVANQIAFFWGLNETPESERWAFGVSTQKDWRAKCRKDVESIMSTGRGYVKIFCVTSRFIKNSSRAELQDELSEKHGVKVTILDRTWLLDKTLQPKNQQLVIDHLGVTGSIESKIQTGPFDADKQIQLTKIERQIEQIEDPGHLTLSQVDLYIKRAIIYKELEHDAVAVEQQFNIAVRIAKKFGTHRQHFDALYQLTWAAYWWLENAELFEESFENALSVARETGNIEVWEKVVRLFNLMSTNNRDGKCTLDLDSIEATIRQRLNSIADNADMISGALQAKTSLALLDLLVAENEEQASNTFRSLSEIADSARKLIGYPMARLVNLLEALDVAFGDLKAYEDLMDKIIEDAGERKNIRINADKYLRRGALSSDKKDYYRAIKCFGLSLYGLYSSESKAEFFAALYMLSHAYDKQGLLEAVLSKPLSTSDLCGLKFN
;
A
#
# COMPACT_ATOMS: atom_id res chain seq x y z
N MET A 1 -44.82 20.67 -22.01
CA MET A 1 -44.63 19.29 -21.54
C MET A 1 -43.35 18.78 -22.15
N LEU A 2 -42.27 18.77 -21.37
CA LEU A 2 -40.97 18.23 -21.74
C LEU A 2 -40.75 17.05 -20.79
N GLU A 3 -40.90 15.84 -21.30
CA GLU A 3 -40.60 14.62 -20.57
C GLU A 3 -39.08 14.50 -20.41
N LYS A 4 -38.65 14.34 -19.16
CA LYS A 4 -37.27 14.04 -18.77
C LYS A 4 -37.07 12.54 -18.95
N ASP A 5 -36.25 12.16 -19.92
CA ASP A 5 -35.63 10.83 -19.94
C ASP A 5 -34.62 10.73 -18.79
N GLN A 6 -35.01 10.01 -17.73
CA GLN A 6 -34.08 9.49 -16.74
C GLN A 6 -33.38 8.28 -17.36
N ALA A 7 -32.18 8.51 -17.89
CA ALA A 7 -31.25 7.45 -18.22
C ALA A 7 -30.85 6.73 -16.92
N ALA A 8 -31.48 5.58 -16.65
CA ALA A 8 -31.06 4.66 -15.62
C ALA A 8 -29.62 4.24 -15.91
N THR A 9 -28.71 4.64 -15.03
CA THR A 9 -27.30 4.26 -15.05
C THR A 9 -27.25 2.74 -14.84
N LYS A 10 -26.90 1.99 -15.90
CA LYS A 10 -26.56 0.57 -15.76
C LYS A 10 -25.41 0.47 -14.75
N ILE A 11 -25.66 -0.13 -13.60
CA ILE A 11 -24.63 -0.49 -12.64
C ILE A 11 -23.77 -1.55 -13.36
N THR A 12 -22.63 -1.15 -13.90
CA THR A 12 -21.61 -2.06 -14.41
C THR A 12 -21.13 -2.91 -13.24
N ALA A 13 -21.16 -4.24 -13.38
CA ALA A 13 -20.60 -5.14 -12.39
C ALA A 13 -19.13 -4.74 -12.12
N PRO A 14 -18.66 -4.79 -10.86
CA PRO A 14 -17.28 -4.47 -10.53
C PRO A 14 -16.33 -5.40 -11.29
N SER A 15 -15.18 -4.89 -11.73
CA SER A 15 -14.17 -5.74 -12.37
C SER A 15 -13.70 -6.81 -11.38
N PRO A 16 -13.17 -7.96 -11.86
CA PRO A 16 -12.57 -8.97 -10.98
C PRO A 16 -11.58 -8.33 -9.99
N GLN A 17 -10.72 -7.43 -10.47
CA GLN A 17 -9.74 -6.74 -9.63
C GLN A 17 -10.41 -5.93 -8.50
N ASP A 18 -11.43 -5.13 -8.81
CA ASP A 18 -12.15 -4.34 -7.81
C ASP A 18 -12.88 -5.23 -6.79
N PHE A 19 -13.46 -6.34 -7.25
CA PHE A 19 -14.13 -7.31 -6.39
C PHE A 19 -13.17 -7.96 -5.38
N LEU A 20 -11.97 -8.34 -5.82
CA LEU A 20 -10.96 -8.90 -4.93
C LEU A 20 -10.37 -7.82 -4.02
N ARG A 21 -10.11 -6.62 -4.54
CA ARG A 21 -9.58 -5.49 -3.75
C ARG A 21 -10.48 -5.12 -2.59
N ALA A 22 -11.80 -5.12 -2.77
CA ALA A 22 -12.75 -4.85 -1.70
C ALA A 22 -12.69 -5.89 -0.55
N ARG A 23 -12.33 -7.14 -0.86
CA ARG A 23 -12.26 -8.24 0.12
C ARG A 23 -10.87 -8.45 0.71
N ARG A 24 -9.82 -8.10 -0.04
CA ARG A 24 -8.42 -8.37 0.26
C ARG A 24 -7.55 -7.14 -0.03
N PRO A 25 -7.84 -5.98 0.60
CA PRO A 25 -7.11 -4.74 0.30
C PRO A 25 -5.60 -4.87 0.58
N GLU A 26 -5.19 -5.76 1.49
CA GLU A 26 -3.78 -6.01 1.81
C GLU A 26 -2.97 -6.56 0.62
N GLN A 27 -3.63 -7.18 -0.37
CA GLN A 27 -3.00 -7.73 -1.57
C GLN A 27 -2.83 -6.69 -2.69
N PHE A 28 -3.27 -5.45 -2.50
CA PHE A 28 -3.19 -4.38 -3.51
C PHE A 28 -2.36 -3.20 -3.02
N SER A 29 -2.08 -2.26 -3.92
CA SER A 29 -1.32 -1.06 -3.59
C SER A 29 -2.16 -0.14 -2.71
N ASP A 30 -1.58 0.33 -1.62
CA ASP A 30 -2.17 1.34 -0.72
C ASP A 30 -1.57 2.74 -0.93
N SER A 31 -0.70 2.90 -1.93
CA SER A 31 -0.07 4.17 -2.28
C SER A 31 -1.01 5.10 -3.05
N LEU A 32 -1.02 6.38 -2.67
CA LEU A 32 -1.82 7.41 -3.33
C LEU A 32 -0.96 8.27 -4.26
N LYS A 33 -1.39 8.43 -5.51
CA LYS A 33 -0.80 9.38 -6.45
C LYS A 33 -1.40 10.76 -6.19
N LEU A 34 -0.66 11.62 -5.48
CA LEU A 34 -1.02 13.02 -5.29
C LEU A 34 -0.50 13.83 -6.48
N GLN A 35 -1.33 14.71 -7.02
CA GLN A 35 -0.91 15.71 -7.98
C GLN A 35 -0.58 17.00 -7.21
N GLU A 36 0.71 17.33 -7.10
CA GLU A 36 1.16 18.63 -6.57
C GLU A 36 1.55 19.51 -7.76
N SER A 37 0.99 20.72 -7.86
CA SER A 37 1.42 21.71 -8.85
C SER A 37 2.72 22.35 -8.36
N THR A 38 3.84 22.04 -9.01
CA THR A 38 5.13 22.68 -8.77
C THR A 38 5.35 23.80 -9.79
N ILE A 39 5.96 24.91 -9.37
CA ILE A 39 6.30 26.01 -10.27
C ILE A 39 7.78 25.94 -10.61
N ASP A 40 8.07 25.81 -11.91
CA ASP A 40 9.45 25.86 -12.37
C ASP A 40 10.06 27.25 -12.18
N ARG A 41 11.31 27.26 -11.73
CA ARG A 41 12.05 28.49 -11.45
C ARG A 41 12.26 29.32 -12.71
N SER A 42 12.62 28.70 -13.82
CA SER A 42 12.92 29.43 -15.06
C SER A 42 11.67 30.09 -15.64
N MET A 43 10.53 29.41 -15.52
CA MET A 43 9.22 29.97 -15.87
C MET A 43 8.87 31.20 -15.02
N LEU A 44 9.07 31.13 -13.70
CA LEU A 44 8.80 32.25 -12.79
C LEU A 44 9.73 33.44 -13.04
N GLU A 45 11.02 33.17 -13.31
CA GLU A 45 12.00 34.21 -13.67
C GLU A 45 11.60 34.96 -14.95
N TYR A 46 11.19 34.23 -15.98
CA TYR A 46 10.68 34.81 -17.22
C TYR A 46 9.39 35.62 -16.98
N HIS A 47 8.51 35.12 -16.11
CA HIS A 47 7.28 35.83 -15.75
C HIS A 47 7.60 37.19 -15.12
N PHE A 48 8.48 37.24 -14.11
CA PHE A 48 8.88 38.48 -13.45
C PHE A 48 9.59 39.48 -14.39
N GLU A 49 10.29 39.00 -15.41
CA GLU A 49 10.91 39.88 -16.42
C GLU A 49 9.88 40.52 -17.35
N THR A 50 8.78 39.82 -17.65
CA THR A 50 7.79 40.22 -18.66
C THR A 50 6.54 40.90 -18.11
N LEU A 51 6.45 41.15 -16.80
CA LEU A 51 5.29 41.79 -16.15
C LEU A 51 4.80 43.07 -16.86
N ASN A 52 5.71 43.99 -17.18
CA ASN A 52 5.36 45.26 -17.85
C ASN A 52 4.88 45.06 -19.28
N ASN A 53 5.39 44.04 -19.97
CA ASN A 53 4.96 43.73 -21.34
C ASN A 53 3.54 43.15 -21.34
N ARG A 54 3.11 42.56 -20.21
CA ARG A 54 1.80 41.92 -20.02
C ARG A 54 0.78 42.83 -19.34
N SER A 55 1.15 44.05 -18.95
CA SER A 55 0.31 44.97 -18.17
C SER A 55 -0.20 44.34 -16.85
N GLN A 56 0.67 43.57 -16.17
CA GLN A 56 0.34 42.83 -14.94
C GLN A 56 0.90 43.48 -13.67
N GLU A 57 1.07 44.80 -13.66
CA GLU A 57 1.64 45.53 -12.52
C GLU A 57 0.75 45.41 -11.27
N LEU A 58 -0.58 45.48 -11.44
CA LEU A 58 -1.54 45.40 -10.34
C LEU A 58 -1.58 43.99 -9.73
N GLU A 59 -1.58 42.96 -10.56
CA GLU A 59 -1.49 41.56 -10.16
C GLU A 59 -0.19 41.29 -9.38
N PHE A 60 0.91 41.88 -9.83
CA PHE A 60 2.19 41.78 -9.14
C PHE A 60 2.17 42.49 -7.77
N GLU A 61 1.54 43.65 -7.66
CA GLU A 61 1.35 44.34 -6.37
C GLU A 61 0.52 43.49 -5.39
N ILE A 62 -0.57 42.87 -5.86
CA ILE A 62 -1.40 41.97 -5.06
C ILE A 62 -0.60 40.75 -4.60
N PHE A 63 0.15 40.14 -5.52
CA PHE A 63 1.01 39.00 -5.24
C PHE A 63 2.09 39.34 -4.19
N VAL A 64 2.80 40.45 -4.37
CA VAL A 64 3.86 40.91 -3.44
C VAL A 64 3.27 41.20 -2.07
N ARG A 65 2.12 41.87 -1.99
CA ARG A 65 1.43 42.10 -0.71
C ARG A 65 1.13 40.78 -0.01
N LYS A 66 0.55 39.80 -0.72
CA LYS A 66 0.20 38.49 -0.16
C LYS A 66 1.42 37.68 0.26
N LEU A 67 2.53 37.81 -0.46
CA LEU A 67 3.81 37.21 -0.09
C LEU A 67 4.40 37.88 1.17
N CYS A 68 4.35 39.21 1.25
CA CYS A 68 4.78 39.97 2.43
C CYS A 68 3.89 39.71 3.66
N GLU A 69 2.58 39.48 3.49
CA GLU A 69 1.67 39.06 4.56
C GLU A 69 2.14 37.75 5.22
N ARG A 70 2.74 36.84 4.46
CA ARG A 70 3.22 35.54 4.95
C ARG A 70 4.66 35.55 5.45
N GLU A 71 5.54 36.34 4.83
CA GLU A 71 6.99 36.32 5.12
C GLU A 71 7.46 37.45 6.04
N ILE A 72 6.73 38.57 6.12
CA ILE A 72 7.19 39.80 6.79
C ILE A 72 6.22 40.22 7.89
N CYS A 73 4.98 40.56 7.54
CA CYS A 73 3.97 41.00 8.49
C CYS A 73 2.54 40.78 7.98
N PRO A 74 1.66 40.09 8.73
CA PRO A 74 0.33 39.71 8.27
C PRO A 74 -0.71 40.84 8.24
N ASN A 75 -0.41 42.01 8.82
CA ASN A 75 -1.34 43.13 8.99
C ASN A 75 -1.21 44.20 7.89
N LEU A 76 -1.17 43.81 6.62
CA LEU A 76 -1.09 44.74 5.49
C LEU A 76 -2.47 45.15 4.97
N VAL A 77 -2.65 46.44 4.66
CA VAL A 77 -3.89 46.98 4.10
C VAL A 77 -3.87 46.93 2.57
N ALA A 78 -4.95 46.46 1.96
CA ALA A 78 -5.17 46.61 0.53
C ALA A 78 -5.57 48.05 0.21
N GLN A 79 -4.87 48.71 -0.73
CA GLN A 79 -5.29 50.01 -1.23
C GLN A 79 -6.63 49.85 -1.95
N THR A 80 -7.71 50.33 -1.32
CA THR A 80 -9.08 50.22 -1.83
C THR A 80 -9.67 51.62 -1.93
N GLY A 81 -9.62 52.20 -3.13
CA GLY A 81 -10.20 53.51 -3.45
C GLY A 81 -10.24 53.73 -4.98
N PRO A 82 -11.16 54.56 -5.50
CA PRO A 82 -11.22 54.85 -6.93
C PRO A 82 -9.97 55.62 -7.36
N THR A 83 -9.28 55.11 -8.37
CA THR A 83 -7.97 55.57 -8.89
C THR A 83 -7.94 57.02 -9.40
N ALA A 84 -9.04 57.76 -9.28
CA ALA A 84 -9.25 59.10 -9.82
C ALA A 84 -9.33 60.23 -8.77
N GLY A 85 -8.97 59.98 -7.50
CA GLY A 85 -8.95 61.07 -6.51
C GLY A 85 -8.43 60.68 -5.14
N GLY A 86 -7.12 60.83 -4.95
CA GLY A 86 -6.44 60.63 -3.66
C GLY A 86 -5.46 59.46 -3.72
N ASP A 87 -4.29 59.69 -4.31
CA ASP A 87 -3.17 58.76 -4.24
C ASP A 87 -2.74 58.62 -2.77
N GLY A 88 -2.84 57.41 -2.22
CA GLY A 88 -2.42 57.06 -0.87
C GLY A 88 -0.91 57.21 -0.63
N LYS A 89 -0.13 57.54 -1.67
CA LYS A 89 1.34 57.77 -1.67
C LYS A 89 2.18 56.58 -1.20
N THR A 90 1.53 55.45 -0.93
CA THR A 90 2.04 54.15 -0.46
C THR A 90 1.25 53.06 -1.17
N ASP A 91 1.91 51.97 -1.57
CA ASP A 91 1.23 50.84 -2.24
C ASP A 91 0.55 49.91 -1.22
N THR A 92 1.19 49.72 -0.05
CA THR A 92 0.55 49.12 1.13
C THR A 92 1.25 49.55 2.42
N GLU A 93 0.52 49.53 3.54
CA GLU A 93 1.02 49.87 4.87
C GLU A 93 0.41 48.94 5.94
N THR A 94 1.08 48.87 7.09
CA THR A 94 0.59 48.11 8.24
C THR A 94 -0.56 48.83 8.96
N TYR A 95 -1.61 48.10 9.37
CA TYR A 95 -2.67 48.63 10.24
C TYR A 95 -2.53 48.12 11.70
N PRO A 96 -3.00 48.88 12.70
CA PRO A 96 -2.94 48.46 14.09
C PRO A 96 -3.85 47.26 14.36
N VAL A 97 -3.36 46.28 15.13
CA VAL A 97 -4.07 45.03 15.43
C VAL A 97 -3.97 44.72 16.92
N ALA A 98 -5.07 44.25 17.51
CA ALA A 98 -5.12 43.88 18.93
C ALA A 98 -4.09 42.80 19.30
N ASN A 99 -3.55 42.89 20.52
CA ASN A 99 -2.49 42.02 21.04
C ASN A 99 -2.79 40.53 20.95
N GLN A 100 -4.05 40.13 21.14
CA GLN A 100 -4.47 38.73 21.05
C GLN A 100 -4.27 38.16 19.64
N ILE A 101 -4.50 38.98 18.60
CA ILE A 101 -4.32 38.57 17.20
C ILE A 101 -2.82 38.50 16.87
N ALA A 102 -2.03 39.47 17.34
CA ALA A 102 -0.57 39.46 17.20
C ALA A 102 0.10 38.23 17.84
N PHE A 103 -0.43 37.77 18.99
CA PHE A 103 0.03 36.55 19.66
C PHE A 103 -0.13 35.29 18.79
N PHE A 104 -1.28 35.12 18.11
CA PHE A 104 -1.51 33.98 17.22
C PHE A 104 -0.61 34.00 15.97
N TRP A 105 0.01 35.14 15.66
CA TRP A 105 1.01 35.27 14.61
C TRP A 105 2.44 34.98 15.10
N GLY A 106 2.63 34.65 16.39
CA GLY A 106 3.95 34.35 16.96
C GLY A 106 4.83 35.57 17.20
N LEU A 107 4.27 36.78 17.23
CA LEU A 107 4.98 38.01 17.55
C LEU A 107 4.94 38.28 19.06
N ASN A 108 6.11 38.45 19.68
CA ASN A 108 6.26 38.72 21.12
C ASN A 108 6.00 40.19 21.49
N GLU A 109 6.02 41.11 20.53
CA GLU A 109 5.84 42.56 20.73
C GLU A 109 4.75 43.12 19.83
N THR A 110 4.08 44.16 20.31
CA THR A 110 2.85 44.73 19.75
C THR A 110 3.07 45.35 18.35
N PRO A 111 2.31 44.93 17.32
CA PRO A 111 2.27 45.62 16.02
C PRO A 111 1.68 47.05 16.09
N GLU A 112 1.08 47.43 17.22
CA GLU A 112 0.48 48.76 17.42
C GLU A 112 1.50 49.91 17.43
N SER A 113 2.79 49.66 17.71
CA SER A 113 3.77 50.73 17.94
C SER A 113 4.62 51.13 16.73
N GLU A 114 4.71 50.30 15.69
CA GLU A 114 5.55 50.58 14.51
C GLU A 114 4.73 50.57 13.21
N ARG A 115 4.65 51.71 12.53
CA ARG A 115 4.09 51.77 11.18
C ARG A 115 5.15 51.43 10.15
N TRP A 116 4.87 50.45 9.29
CA TRP A 116 5.72 50.08 8.17
C TRP A 116 5.02 50.40 6.85
N ALA A 117 5.80 50.86 5.87
CA ALA A 117 5.33 51.16 4.52
C ALA A 117 6.02 50.28 3.49
N PHE A 118 5.30 49.97 2.41
CA PHE A 118 5.79 49.14 1.32
C PHE A 118 5.61 49.87 0.00
N GLY A 119 6.67 49.88 -0.80
CA GLY A 119 6.66 50.30 -2.20
C GLY A 119 6.98 49.11 -3.10
N VAL A 120 6.20 48.91 -4.14
CA VAL A 120 6.35 47.83 -5.12
C VAL A 120 6.69 48.42 -6.48
N SER A 121 7.68 47.85 -7.16
CA SER A 121 8.11 48.37 -8.46
C SER A 121 8.53 47.30 -9.45
N THR A 122 8.03 47.44 -10.66
CA THR A 122 8.46 46.66 -11.83
C THR A 122 9.37 47.46 -12.78
N GLN A 123 9.68 48.73 -12.46
CA GLN A 123 10.42 49.63 -13.34
C GLN A 123 11.88 49.19 -13.53
N LYS A 124 12.44 49.46 -14.73
CA LYS A 124 13.85 49.15 -15.02
C LYS A 124 14.81 50.02 -14.20
N ASP A 125 14.49 51.31 -14.05
CA ASP A 125 15.23 52.23 -13.18
C ASP A 125 14.73 52.15 -11.73
N TRP A 126 14.99 51.00 -11.11
CA TRP A 126 14.56 50.71 -9.74
C TRP A 126 15.15 51.68 -8.71
N ARG A 127 16.33 52.27 -8.97
CA ARG A 127 16.99 53.22 -8.06
C ARG A 127 16.22 54.53 -7.96
N ALA A 128 15.89 55.13 -9.11
CA ALA A 128 15.13 56.39 -9.13
C ALA A 128 13.73 56.20 -8.53
N LYS A 129 13.06 55.08 -8.84
CA LYS A 129 11.73 54.77 -8.31
C LYS A 129 11.76 54.54 -6.80
N CYS A 130 12.71 53.76 -6.28
CA CYS A 130 12.88 53.55 -4.83
C CYS A 130 13.08 54.87 -4.07
N ARG A 131 13.95 55.76 -4.57
CA ARG A 131 14.14 57.10 -3.97
C ARG A 131 12.84 57.91 -3.96
N LYS A 132 12.14 57.95 -5.09
CA LYS A 132 10.86 58.68 -5.23
C LYS A 132 9.79 58.13 -4.28
N ASP A 133 9.72 56.80 -4.14
CA ASP A 133 8.74 56.15 -3.27
C ASP A 133 9.05 56.44 -1.80
N VAL A 134 10.30 56.32 -1.37
CA VAL A 134 10.71 56.68 -0.01
C VAL A 134 10.43 58.15 0.29
N GLU A 135 10.76 59.06 -0.62
CA GLU A 135 10.48 60.50 -0.45
C GLU A 135 8.96 60.77 -0.38
N SER A 136 8.16 60.11 -1.22
CA SER A 136 6.71 60.20 -1.21
C SER A 136 6.11 59.71 0.11
N ILE A 137 6.55 58.53 0.57
CA ILE A 137 6.14 57.91 1.84
C ILE A 137 6.48 58.83 3.01
N MET A 138 7.70 59.37 3.06
CA MET A 138 8.13 60.29 4.12
C MET A 138 7.36 61.61 4.09
N SER A 139 6.97 62.11 2.91
CA SER A 139 6.17 63.33 2.75
C SER A 139 4.78 63.26 3.41
N THR A 140 4.29 62.06 3.72
CA THR A 140 2.99 61.86 4.37
C THR A 140 2.98 62.24 5.85
N GLY A 141 4.15 62.28 6.50
CA GLY A 141 4.26 62.60 7.94
C GLY A 141 3.63 61.58 8.88
N ARG A 142 3.35 60.34 8.42
CA ARG A 142 2.62 59.31 9.19
C ARG A 142 3.45 58.56 10.24
N GLY A 143 4.74 58.87 10.38
CA GLY A 143 5.64 58.32 11.40
C GLY A 143 6.10 56.88 11.14
N TYR A 144 6.51 56.55 9.91
CA TYR A 144 7.00 55.21 9.58
C TYR A 144 8.37 54.92 10.19
N VAL A 145 8.55 53.70 10.70
CA VAL A 145 9.80 53.22 11.33
C VAL A 145 10.61 52.34 10.39
N LYS A 146 9.94 51.65 9.45
CA LYS A 146 10.55 50.79 8.44
C LYS A 146 9.88 50.99 7.08
N ILE A 147 10.68 50.98 6.01
CA ILE A 147 10.18 51.03 4.63
C ILE A 147 10.76 49.85 3.86
N PHE A 148 9.89 49.07 3.21
CA PHE A 148 10.26 47.96 2.34
C PHE A 148 10.04 48.35 0.88
N CYS A 149 11.08 48.26 0.07
CA CYS A 149 10.99 48.48 -1.38
C CYS A 149 11.16 47.14 -2.09
N VAL A 150 10.08 46.60 -2.64
CA VAL A 150 10.08 45.34 -3.36
C VAL A 150 10.18 45.60 -4.85
N THR A 151 11.09 44.92 -5.54
CA THR A 151 11.21 45.05 -6.99
C THR A 151 11.29 43.72 -7.71
N SER A 152 10.67 43.67 -8.89
CA SER A 152 10.81 42.54 -9.79
C SER A 152 12.17 42.51 -10.49
N ARG A 153 13.14 43.40 -10.21
CA ARG A 153 14.46 43.44 -10.89
C ARG A 153 15.56 42.74 -10.10
N PHE A 154 16.57 42.21 -10.81
CA PHE A 154 17.80 41.71 -10.20
C PHE A 154 18.69 42.88 -9.77
N ILE A 155 19.20 42.83 -8.55
CA ILE A 155 20.07 43.88 -8.00
C ILE A 155 21.38 43.29 -7.51
N LYS A 156 22.51 43.92 -7.87
CA LYS A 156 23.82 43.58 -7.33
C LYS A 156 23.87 43.92 -5.83
N ASN A 157 24.36 43.00 -5.00
CA ASN A 157 24.34 43.15 -3.54
C ASN A 157 24.99 44.47 -3.04
N SER A 158 26.14 44.88 -3.63
CA SER A 158 26.81 46.15 -3.28
C SER A 158 25.92 47.36 -3.53
N SER A 159 25.28 47.40 -4.70
CA SER A 159 24.37 48.48 -5.11
C SER A 159 23.10 48.56 -4.25
N ARG A 160 22.65 47.43 -3.71
CA ARG A 160 21.51 47.36 -2.79
C ARG A 160 21.86 47.94 -1.43
N ALA A 161 23.00 47.52 -0.85
CA ALA A 161 23.46 48.00 0.45
C ALA A 161 23.71 49.51 0.43
N GLU A 162 24.44 50.01 -0.58
CA GLU A 162 24.70 51.45 -0.76
C GLU A 162 23.42 52.29 -0.72
N LEU A 163 22.38 51.90 -1.46
CA LEU A 163 21.13 52.67 -1.50
C LEU A 163 20.31 52.57 -0.21
N GLN A 164 20.33 51.40 0.46
CA GLN A 164 19.66 51.24 1.74
C GLN A 164 20.29 52.14 2.81
N ASP A 165 21.62 52.18 2.87
CA ASP A 165 22.35 52.99 3.85
C ASP A 165 22.15 54.48 3.55
N GLU A 166 22.27 54.90 2.27
CA GLU A 166 22.02 56.28 1.83
C GLU A 166 20.63 56.78 2.25
N LEU A 167 19.57 56.00 1.96
CA LEU A 167 18.21 56.39 2.27
C LEU A 167 17.91 56.33 3.77
N SER A 168 18.50 55.36 4.48
CA SER A 168 18.30 55.22 5.92
C SER A 168 18.94 56.35 6.70
N GLU A 169 20.15 56.77 6.32
CA GLU A 169 20.83 57.93 6.92
C GLU A 169 20.11 59.24 6.60
N LYS A 170 19.67 59.44 5.35
CA LYS A 170 19.03 60.68 4.91
C LYS A 170 17.68 60.93 5.59
N HIS A 171 16.88 59.87 5.80
CA HIS A 171 15.51 60.00 6.29
C HIS A 171 15.31 59.53 7.74
N GLY A 172 16.32 58.93 8.37
CA GLY A 172 16.25 58.45 9.75
C GLY A 172 15.31 57.25 9.94
N VAL A 173 15.09 56.45 8.89
CA VAL A 173 14.15 55.32 8.85
C VAL A 173 14.85 54.09 8.28
N LYS A 174 14.57 52.88 8.76
CA LYS A 174 15.21 51.67 8.23
C LYS A 174 14.62 51.30 6.86
N VAL A 175 15.42 51.42 5.80
CA VAL A 175 15.02 51.03 4.44
C VAL A 175 15.56 49.64 4.09
N THR A 176 14.68 48.74 3.63
CA THR A 176 15.03 47.38 3.19
C THR A 176 14.57 47.15 1.76
N ILE A 177 15.47 46.70 0.89
CA ILE A 177 15.17 46.46 -0.53
C ILE A 177 15.10 44.95 -0.78
N LEU A 178 13.98 44.48 -1.30
CA LEU A 178 13.72 43.08 -1.65
C LEU A 178 13.71 42.96 -3.17
N ASP A 179 14.71 42.29 -3.71
CA ASP A 179 14.91 42.16 -5.15
C ASP A 179 14.29 40.86 -5.71
N ARG A 180 14.42 40.65 -7.03
CA ARG A 180 13.93 39.42 -7.68
C ARG A 180 14.49 38.16 -7.04
N THR A 181 15.74 38.18 -6.58
CA THR A 181 16.36 37.02 -5.93
C THR A 181 15.59 36.60 -4.69
N TRP A 182 15.22 37.56 -3.84
CA TRP A 182 14.38 37.31 -2.66
C TRP A 182 12.99 36.82 -3.05
N LEU A 183 12.37 37.43 -4.07
CA LEU A 183 11.06 37.00 -4.56
C LEU A 183 11.08 35.54 -5.00
N LEU A 184 12.06 35.13 -5.81
CA LEU A 184 12.18 33.75 -6.27
C LEU A 184 12.40 32.78 -5.11
N ASP A 185 13.31 33.11 -4.19
CA ASP A 185 13.62 32.26 -3.04
C ASP A 185 12.38 32.02 -2.17
N LYS A 186 11.61 33.07 -1.86
CA LYS A 186 10.40 32.97 -1.04
C LYS A 186 9.23 32.33 -1.75
N THR A 187 9.10 32.58 -3.05
CA THR A 187 7.99 32.08 -3.86
C THR A 187 8.09 30.59 -4.15
N LEU A 188 9.31 30.09 -4.37
CA LEU A 188 9.55 28.67 -4.67
C LEU A 188 9.39 27.76 -3.43
N GLN A 189 9.23 28.31 -2.23
CA GLN A 189 8.91 27.51 -1.05
C GLN A 189 7.51 26.89 -1.19
N PRO A 190 7.31 25.60 -0.86
CA PRO A 190 6.04 24.89 -1.07
C PRO A 190 4.81 25.64 -0.52
N LYS A 191 4.95 26.29 0.64
CA LYS A 191 3.88 27.08 1.26
C LYS A 191 3.40 28.29 0.45
N ASN A 192 4.22 28.81 -0.48
CA ASN A 192 3.96 30.06 -1.20
C ASN A 192 3.68 29.87 -2.70
N GLN A 193 3.96 28.70 -3.27
CA GLN A 193 3.79 28.47 -4.72
C GLN A 193 2.35 28.72 -5.18
N GLN A 194 1.35 28.38 -4.36
CA GLN A 194 -0.06 28.63 -4.69
C GLN A 194 -0.38 30.12 -4.91
N LEU A 195 0.32 31.04 -4.24
CA LEU A 195 0.09 32.48 -4.41
C LEU A 195 0.38 32.95 -5.84
N VAL A 196 1.31 32.29 -6.53
CA VAL A 196 1.64 32.61 -7.92
C VAL A 196 0.52 32.15 -8.86
N ILE A 197 -0.05 30.97 -8.59
CA ILE A 197 -1.16 30.44 -9.37
C ILE A 197 -2.38 31.36 -9.20
N ASP A 198 -2.71 31.69 -7.95
CA ASP A 198 -3.91 32.46 -7.61
C ASP A 198 -3.84 33.93 -8.03
N HIS A 199 -2.65 34.56 -7.97
CA HIS A 199 -2.51 36.01 -8.18
C HIS A 199 -1.76 36.40 -9.45
N LEU A 200 -0.85 35.57 -9.95
CA LEU A 200 -0.11 35.84 -11.19
C LEU A 200 -0.59 35.00 -12.38
N GLY A 201 -1.47 34.02 -12.14
CA GLY A 201 -2.04 33.17 -13.20
C GLY A 201 -1.01 32.26 -13.87
N VAL A 202 0.09 31.95 -13.19
CA VAL A 202 1.13 31.04 -13.72
C VAL A 202 0.65 29.61 -13.60
N THR A 203 0.58 28.89 -14.71
CA THR A 203 0.28 27.45 -14.73
C THR A 203 1.50 26.66 -14.26
N GLY A 204 1.39 26.00 -13.10
CA GLY A 204 2.42 25.08 -12.61
C GLY A 204 2.50 23.78 -13.43
N SER A 205 3.65 23.11 -13.38
CA SER A 205 3.78 21.72 -13.80
C SER A 205 3.12 20.81 -12.77
N ILE A 206 2.30 19.86 -13.22
CA ILE A 206 1.71 18.85 -12.33
C ILE A 206 2.78 17.77 -12.10
N GLU A 207 3.40 17.77 -10.93
CA GLU A 207 4.25 16.66 -10.50
C GLU A 207 3.42 15.66 -9.70
N SER A 208 3.48 14.40 -10.10
CA SER A 208 2.87 13.32 -9.33
C SER A 208 3.80 12.93 -8.18
N LYS A 209 3.39 13.22 -6.95
CA LYS A 209 4.05 12.72 -5.76
C LYS A 209 3.32 11.48 -5.28
N ILE A 210 4.04 10.38 -5.15
CA ILE A 210 3.48 9.14 -4.60
C ILE A 210 3.60 9.22 -3.08
N GLN A 211 2.45 9.26 -2.40
CA GLN A 211 2.40 9.03 -0.97
C GLN A 211 2.34 7.52 -0.75
N THR A 212 3.47 6.92 -0.38
CA THR A 212 3.56 5.48 -0.12
C THR A 212 2.79 5.10 1.14
N GLY A 213 1.90 4.12 1.02
CA GLY A 213 1.20 3.55 2.16
C GLY A 213 2.07 2.55 2.94
N PRO A 214 1.67 2.18 4.18
CA PRO A 214 2.44 1.28 5.02
C PRO A 214 2.62 -0.12 4.40
N PHE A 215 1.61 -0.67 3.70
CA PHE A 215 1.73 -2.00 3.10
C PHE A 215 2.69 -1.99 1.91
N ASP A 216 2.64 -0.95 1.08
CA ASP A 216 3.55 -0.82 -0.05
C ASP A 216 4.99 -0.55 0.38
N ALA A 217 5.19 0.21 1.46
CA ALA A 217 6.52 0.40 2.05
C ALA A 217 7.13 -0.94 2.49
N ASP A 218 6.36 -1.77 3.20
CA ASP A 218 6.80 -3.10 3.64
C ASP A 218 7.07 -4.04 2.45
N LYS A 219 6.21 -4.03 1.43
CA LYS A 219 6.38 -4.80 0.19
C LYS A 219 7.63 -4.35 -0.57
N GLN A 220 7.90 -3.05 -0.67
CA GLN A 220 9.12 -2.52 -1.30
C GLN A 220 10.38 -2.95 -0.56
N ILE A 221 10.39 -2.91 0.78
CA ILE A 221 11.51 -3.40 1.59
C ILE A 221 11.76 -4.88 1.32
N GLN A 222 10.70 -5.69 1.28
CA GLN A 222 10.79 -7.12 0.96
C GLN A 222 11.31 -7.34 -0.47
N LEU A 223 10.81 -6.57 -1.44
CA LEU A 223 11.22 -6.66 -2.84
C LEU A 223 12.70 -6.34 -2.99
N THR A 224 13.18 -5.21 -2.44
CA THR A 224 14.60 -4.84 -2.48
C THR A 224 15.48 -5.89 -1.83
N LYS A 225 15.02 -6.52 -0.74
CA LYS A 225 15.75 -7.62 -0.11
C LYS A 225 15.84 -8.85 -1.03
N ILE A 226 14.73 -9.23 -1.67
CA ILE A 226 14.67 -10.35 -2.61
C ILE A 226 15.56 -10.09 -3.82
N GLU A 227 15.49 -8.89 -4.40
CA GLU A 227 16.31 -8.50 -5.55
C GLU A 227 17.80 -8.56 -5.22
N ARG A 228 18.19 -8.01 -4.07
CA ARG A 228 19.58 -8.12 -3.59
C ARG A 228 20.03 -9.57 -3.41
N GLN A 229 19.16 -10.44 -2.88
CA GLN A 229 19.49 -11.87 -2.75
C GLN A 229 19.64 -12.56 -4.10
N ILE A 230 18.85 -12.15 -5.11
CA ILE A 230 18.95 -12.67 -6.48
C ILE A 230 20.23 -12.17 -7.16
N GLU A 231 20.61 -10.90 -6.97
CA GLU A 231 21.86 -10.32 -7.50
C GLU A 231 23.12 -10.98 -6.91
N GLN A 232 23.03 -11.48 -5.68
CA GLN A 232 24.13 -12.15 -4.98
C GLN A 232 24.27 -13.64 -5.34
N ILE A 233 23.49 -14.17 -6.29
CA ILE A 233 23.60 -15.55 -6.74
C ILE A 233 24.86 -15.70 -7.60
N GLU A 234 25.87 -16.39 -7.06
CA GLU A 234 27.16 -16.60 -7.74
C GLU A 234 27.08 -17.60 -8.90
N ASP A 235 26.23 -18.64 -8.79
CA ASP A 235 26.00 -19.64 -9.85
C ASP A 235 24.53 -19.66 -10.31
N PRO A 236 24.16 -18.81 -11.29
CA PRO A 236 22.82 -18.82 -11.89
C PRO A 236 22.46 -20.15 -12.60
N GLY A 237 23.43 -21.03 -12.84
CA GLY A 237 23.24 -22.33 -13.46
C GLY A 237 22.71 -23.40 -12.52
N HIS A 238 22.84 -23.24 -11.20
CA HIS A 238 22.42 -24.22 -10.19
C HIS A 238 21.73 -23.54 -9.01
N LEU A 239 20.44 -23.24 -9.19
CA LEU A 239 19.65 -22.61 -8.13
C LEU A 239 19.23 -23.62 -7.05
N THR A 240 19.40 -23.23 -5.79
CA THR A 240 18.83 -23.93 -4.64
C THR A 240 17.30 -23.74 -4.58
N LEU A 241 16.60 -24.64 -3.88
CA LEU A 241 15.15 -24.53 -3.70
C LEU A 241 14.73 -23.20 -3.07
N SER A 242 15.51 -22.68 -2.12
CA SER A 242 15.27 -21.36 -1.51
C SER A 242 15.45 -20.21 -2.49
N GLN A 243 16.39 -20.31 -3.45
CA GLN A 243 16.58 -19.30 -4.48
C GLN A 243 15.44 -19.34 -5.50
N VAL A 244 14.91 -20.52 -5.84
CA VAL A 244 13.71 -20.65 -6.67
C VAL A 244 12.51 -19.93 -6.03
N ASP A 245 12.31 -20.08 -4.71
CA ASP A 245 11.24 -19.39 -3.98
C ASP A 245 11.34 -17.86 -4.06
N LEU A 246 12.55 -17.30 -4.18
CA LEU A 246 12.75 -15.85 -4.32
C LEU A 246 12.09 -15.32 -5.60
N TYR A 247 12.20 -16.05 -6.72
CA TYR A 247 11.58 -15.64 -7.98
C TYR A 247 10.05 -15.69 -7.92
N ILE A 248 9.48 -16.70 -7.28
CA ILE A 248 8.02 -16.79 -7.07
C ILE A 248 7.54 -15.63 -6.19
N LYS A 249 8.23 -15.37 -5.07
CA LYS A 249 7.89 -14.25 -4.17
C LYS A 249 8.03 -12.90 -4.85
N ARG A 250 9.07 -12.70 -5.68
CA ARG A 250 9.25 -11.49 -6.47
C ARG A 250 8.02 -11.24 -7.36
N ALA A 251 7.59 -12.24 -8.12
CA ALA A 251 6.43 -12.10 -9.01
C ALA A 251 5.13 -11.79 -8.24
N ILE A 252 4.94 -12.38 -7.05
CA ILE A 252 3.80 -12.06 -6.18
C ILE A 252 3.85 -10.60 -5.71
N ILE A 253 4.99 -10.11 -5.23
CA ILE A 253 5.10 -8.72 -4.77
C ILE A 253 4.90 -7.74 -5.94
N TYR A 254 5.38 -8.07 -7.13
CA TYR A 254 5.17 -7.23 -8.32
C TYR A 254 3.68 -7.02 -8.64
N LYS A 255 2.85 -8.06 -8.57
CA LYS A 255 1.39 -7.88 -8.74
C LYS A 255 0.76 -7.12 -7.58
N GLU A 256 1.21 -7.36 -6.35
CA GLU A 256 0.62 -6.75 -5.15
C GLU A 256 0.95 -5.25 -5.01
N LEU A 257 2.03 -4.80 -5.64
CA LEU A 257 2.40 -3.40 -5.81
C LEU A 257 1.75 -2.75 -7.05
N GLU A 258 0.95 -3.52 -7.79
CA GLU A 258 0.23 -3.06 -8.99
C GLU A 258 1.14 -2.42 -10.04
N HIS A 259 2.31 -3.04 -10.26
CA HIS A 259 3.16 -2.74 -11.41
C HIS A 259 2.41 -2.98 -12.73
N ASP A 260 2.96 -2.47 -13.82
CA ASP A 260 2.36 -2.64 -15.15
C ASP A 260 2.17 -4.12 -15.51
N ALA A 261 1.10 -4.41 -16.25
CA ALA A 261 0.69 -5.77 -16.61
C ALA A 261 1.82 -6.55 -17.30
N VAL A 262 2.60 -5.89 -18.16
CA VAL A 262 3.71 -6.50 -18.90
C VAL A 262 4.83 -6.93 -17.94
N ALA A 263 5.21 -6.06 -17.01
CA ALA A 263 6.20 -6.38 -15.99
C ALA A 263 5.73 -7.53 -15.08
N VAL A 264 4.47 -7.50 -14.63
CA VAL A 264 3.90 -8.57 -13.79
C VAL A 264 3.95 -9.91 -14.53
N GLU A 265 3.47 -9.96 -15.77
CA GLU A 265 3.48 -11.18 -16.59
C GLU A 265 4.91 -11.67 -16.84
N GLN A 266 5.85 -10.76 -17.16
CA GLN A 266 7.25 -11.10 -17.35
C GLN A 266 7.86 -11.74 -16.10
N GLN A 267 7.58 -11.22 -14.91
CA GLN A 267 8.11 -11.80 -13.67
C GLN A 267 7.54 -13.19 -13.40
N PHE A 268 6.25 -13.42 -13.64
CA PHE A 268 5.66 -14.75 -13.52
C PHE A 268 6.23 -15.72 -14.57
N ASN A 269 6.41 -15.30 -15.82
CA ASN A 269 7.03 -16.10 -16.86
C ASN A 269 8.47 -16.50 -16.53
N ILE A 270 9.22 -15.64 -15.83
CA ILE A 270 10.54 -15.99 -15.27
C ILE A 270 10.39 -17.00 -14.14
N ALA A 271 9.50 -16.75 -13.18
CA ALA A 271 9.28 -17.62 -12.02
C ALA A 271 8.88 -19.04 -12.42
N VAL A 272 7.94 -19.19 -13.37
CA VAL A 272 7.50 -20.49 -13.91
C VAL A 272 8.65 -21.23 -14.58
N ARG A 273 9.43 -20.55 -15.44
CA ARG A 273 10.58 -21.17 -16.12
C ARG A 273 11.66 -21.64 -15.14
N ILE A 274 11.95 -20.84 -14.12
CA ILE A 274 12.93 -21.17 -13.08
C ILE A 274 12.44 -22.34 -12.23
N ALA A 275 11.18 -22.29 -11.78
CA ALA A 275 10.59 -23.36 -10.97
C ALA A 275 10.52 -24.69 -11.75
N LYS A 276 10.23 -24.66 -13.05
CA LYS A 276 10.25 -25.84 -13.92
C LYS A 276 11.66 -26.43 -14.09
N LYS A 277 12.68 -25.59 -14.20
CA LYS A 277 14.06 -26.02 -14.51
C LYS A 277 14.85 -26.47 -13.27
N PHE A 278 14.70 -25.74 -12.17
CA PHE A 278 15.54 -25.90 -10.97
C PHE A 278 14.74 -26.20 -9.69
N GLY A 279 13.42 -26.03 -9.73
CA GLY A 279 12.55 -26.24 -8.58
C GLY A 279 12.01 -27.66 -8.47
N THR A 280 11.23 -27.88 -7.42
CA THR A 280 10.41 -29.08 -7.27
C THR A 280 9.12 -29.00 -8.08
N HIS A 281 8.48 -30.14 -8.30
CA HIS A 281 7.15 -30.20 -8.91
C HIS A 281 6.11 -29.33 -8.20
N ARG A 282 6.21 -29.24 -6.87
CA ARG A 282 5.35 -28.37 -6.04
C ARG A 282 5.60 -26.89 -6.32
N GLN A 283 6.87 -26.47 -6.40
CA GLN A 283 7.22 -25.08 -6.72
C GLN A 283 6.79 -24.70 -8.15
N HIS A 284 6.92 -25.62 -9.10
CA HIS A 284 6.44 -25.41 -10.46
C HIS A 284 4.92 -25.23 -10.50
N PHE A 285 4.16 -26.09 -9.81
CA PHE A 285 2.72 -25.91 -9.65
C PHE A 285 2.37 -24.59 -8.96
N ASP A 286 3.07 -24.22 -7.88
CA ASP A 286 2.77 -23.01 -7.13
C ASP A 286 3.03 -21.74 -7.95
N ALA A 287 4.07 -21.73 -8.79
CA ALA A 287 4.33 -20.65 -9.73
C ALA A 287 3.21 -20.52 -10.78
N LEU A 288 2.77 -21.65 -11.36
CA LEU A 288 1.67 -21.68 -12.33
C LEU A 288 0.35 -21.23 -11.68
N TYR A 289 0.03 -21.73 -10.48
CA TYR A 289 -1.15 -21.31 -9.73
C TYR A 289 -1.17 -19.80 -9.50
N GLN A 290 -0.04 -19.21 -9.10
CA GLN A 290 0.03 -17.76 -8.86
C GLN A 290 -0.09 -16.94 -10.15
N LEU A 291 0.46 -17.44 -11.27
CA LEU A 291 0.27 -16.85 -12.59
C LEU A 291 -1.19 -16.91 -13.00
N THR A 292 -1.86 -18.07 -12.90
CA THR A 292 -3.29 -18.21 -13.22
C THR A 292 -4.15 -17.30 -12.35
N TRP A 293 -3.84 -17.21 -11.06
CA TRP A 293 -4.51 -16.28 -10.15
C TRP A 293 -4.30 -14.81 -10.54
N ALA A 294 -3.09 -14.44 -10.95
CA ALA A 294 -2.78 -13.10 -11.44
C ALA A 294 -3.49 -12.79 -12.76
N ALA A 295 -3.55 -13.76 -13.68
CA ALA A 295 -4.20 -13.63 -14.98
C ALA A 295 -5.67 -13.26 -14.86
N TYR A 296 -6.38 -13.86 -13.90
CA TYR A 296 -7.80 -13.54 -13.65
C TYR A 296 -7.98 -12.22 -12.91
N TRP A 297 -7.31 -12.04 -11.76
CA TRP A 297 -7.63 -10.96 -10.81
C TRP A 297 -6.89 -9.64 -11.05
N TRP A 298 -5.71 -9.66 -11.69
CA TRP A 298 -4.92 -8.44 -11.92
C TRP A 298 -4.80 -8.09 -13.40
N LEU A 299 -4.59 -9.10 -14.25
CA LEU A 299 -4.34 -8.88 -15.68
C LEU A 299 -5.62 -8.92 -16.51
N GLU A 300 -6.70 -9.48 -15.97
CA GLU A 300 -7.99 -9.70 -16.64
C GLU A 300 -7.82 -10.34 -18.04
N ASN A 301 -6.84 -11.25 -18.18
CA ASN A 301 -6.49 -11.91 -19.43
C ASN A 301 -7.01 -13.35 -19.44
N ALA A 302 -8.09 -13.58 -20.19
CA ALA A 302 -8.77 -14.88 -20.28
C ALA A 302 -7.92 -15.96 -20.97
N GLU A 303 -7.21 -15.62 -22.06
CA GLU A 303 -6.37 -16.58 -22.80
C GLU A 303 -5.22 -17.09 -21.91
N LEU A 304 -4.54 -16.15 -21.23
CA LEU A 304 -3.48 -16.48 -20.28
C LEU A 304 -4.01 -17.30 -19.09
N PHE A 305 -5.23 -17.00 -18.62
CA PHE A 305 -5.87 -17.77 -17.56
C PHE A 305 -6.11 -19.22 -17.98
N GLU A 306 -6.72 -19.45 -19.15
CA GLU A 306 -7.00 -20.80 -19.67
C GLU A 306 -5.70 -21.59 -19.89
N GLU A 307 -4.71 -21.00 -20.57
CA GLU A 307 -3.43 -21.66 -20.84
C GLU A 307 -2.68 -22.02 -19.55
N SER A 308 -2.59 -21.08 -18.61
CA SER A 308 -1.88 -21.32 -17.34
C SER A 308 -2.62 -22.32 -16.46
N PHE A 309 -3.96 -22.35 -16.49
CA PHE A 309 -4.77 -23.33 -15.77
C PHE A 309 -4.56 -24.75 -16.31
N GLU A 310 -4.59 -24.97 -17.62
CA GLU A 310 -4.31 -26.29 -18.22
C GLU A 310 -2.91 -26.78 -17.84
N ASN A 311 -1.91 -25.89 -17.90
CA ASN A 311 -0.56 -26.19 -17.48
C ASN A 311 -0.49 -26.56 -15.99
N ALA A 312 -1.18 -25.81 -15.11
CA ALA A 312 -1.25 -26.11 -13.68
C ALA A 312 -1.91 -27.46 -13.41
N LEU A 313 -3.00 -27.78 -14.12
CA LEU A 313 -3.72 -29.04 -14.01
C LEU A 313 -2.85 -30.22 -14.47
N SER A 314 -2.11 -30.06 -15.58
CA SER A 314 -1.16 -31.06 -16.08
C SER A 314 -0.12 -31.43 -15.02
N VAL A 315 0.48 -30.43 -14.37
CA VAL A 315 1.43 -30.63 -13.27
C VAL A 315 0.73 -31.27 -12.05
N ALA A 316 -0.49 -30.86 -11.69
CA ALA A 316 -1.21 -31.40 -10.55
C ALA A 316 -1.55 -32.90 -10.65
N ARG A 317 -1.70 -33.45 -11.87
CA ARG A 317 -2.06 -34.87 -12.09
C ARG A 317 -1.09 -35.85 -11.44
N GLU A 318 0.19 -35.50 -11.37
CA GLU A 318 1.24 -36.39 -10.87
C GLU A 318 1.29 -36.46 -9.33
N THR A 319 0.61 -35.54 -8.62
CA THR A 319 0.69 -35.46 -7.16
C THR A 319 -0.56 -35.98 -6.46
N GLY A 320 -0.34 -36.63 -5.31
CA GLY A 320 -1.39 -37.01 -4.35
C GLY A 320 -1.60 -35.97 -3.24
N ASN A 321 -0.93 -34.81 -3.31
CA ASN A 321 -1.02 -33.79 -2.27
C ASN A 321 -2.35 -33.03 -2.37
N ILE A 322 -3.18 -33.14 -1.33
CA ILE A 322 -4.49 -32.48 -1.27
C ILE A 322 -4.42 -30.95 -1.34
N GLU A 323 -3.37 -30.32 -0.80
CA GLU A 323 -3.21 -28.85 -0.86
C GLU A 323 -2.98 -28.33 -2.29
N VAL A 324 -2.57 -29.20 -3.21
CA VAL A 324 -2.48 -28.90 -4.65
C VAL A 324 -3.89 -28.94 -5.25
N TRP A 325 -4.65 -29.99 -4.95
CA TRP A 325 -6.00 -30.17 -5.49
C TRP A 325 -7.00 -29.15 -4.94
N GLU A 326 -6.87 -28.70 -3.68
CA GLU A 326 -7.65 -27.56 -3.16
C GLU A 326 -7.45 -26.30 -4.01
N LYS A 327 -6.20 -26.03 -4.43
CA LYS A 327 -5.87 -24.90 -5.31
C LYS A 327 -6.44 -25.08 -6.70
N VAL A 328 -6.40 -26.30 -7.25
CA VAL A 328 -7.03 -26.63 -8.54
C VAL A 328 -8.54 -26.40 -8.49
N VAL A 329 -9.22 -26.86 -7.44
CA VAL A 329 -10.66 -26.63 -7.25
C VAL A 329 -11.00 -25.14 -7.19
N ARG A 330 -10.17 -24.33 -6.51
CA ARG A 330 -10.37 -22.87 -6.50
C ARG A 330 -10.26 -22.25 -7.89
N LEU A 331 -9.25 -22.65 -8.68
CA LEU A 331 -9.10 -22.16 -10.06
C LEU A 331 -10.26 -22.64 -10.94
N PHE A 332 -10.70 -23.88 -10.78
CA PHE A 332 -11.85 -24.43 -11.48
C PHE A 332 -13.13 -23.66 -11.14
N ASN A 333 -13.38 -23.32 -9.87
CA ASN A 333 -14.53 -22.51 -9.48
C ASN A 333 -14.52 -21.12 -10.14
N LEU A 334 -13.35 -20.47 -10.25
CA LEU A 334 -13.24 -19.20 -10.99
C LEU A 334 -13.57 -19.40 -12.47
N MET A 335 -13.10 -20.49 -13.07
CA MET A 335 -13.40 -20.79 -14.46
C MET A 335 -14.90 -21.02 -14.67
N SER A 336 -15.52 -21.88 -13.87
CA SER A 336 -16.95 -22.21 -13.98
C SER A 336 -17.87 -21.01 -13.72
N THR A 337 -17.49 -20.12 -12.81
CA THR A 337 -18.27 -18.89 -12.54
C THR A 337 -18.13 -17.85 -13.64
N ASN A 338 -16.95 -17.72 -14.25
CA ASN A 338 -16.69 -16.79 -15.35
C ASN A 338 -17.32 -17.24 -16.69
N ASN A 339 -17.48 -18.55 -16.88
CA ASN A 339 -17.97 -19.14 -18.12
C ASN A 339 -19.49 -19.13 -18.30
N ARG A 340 -20.24 -18.53 -17.37
CA ARG A 340 -21.69 -18.31 -17.54
C ARG A 340 -22.02 -17.45 -18.76
N ASP A 341 -21.03 -16.72 -19.31
CA ASP A 341 -21.16 -15.89 -20.52
C ASP A 341 -20.74 -16.61 -21.83
N GLY A 342 -20.41 -17.91 -21.78
CA GLY A 342 -20.24 -18.76 -22.99
C GLY A 342 -18.95 -18.56 -23.79
N LYS A 343 -17.88 -18.02 -23.18
CA LYS A 343 -16.60 -17.71 -23.85
C LYS A 343 -15.46 -18.72 -23.62
N CYS A 344 -15.72 -19.82 -22.91
CA CYS A 344 -14.66 -20.79 -22.60
C CYS A 344 -14.26 -21.62 -23.82
N THR A 345 -12.97 -21.85 -23.98
CA THR A 345 -12.47 -22.83 -24.96
C THR A 345 -12.30 -24.23 -24.40
N LEU A 346 -12.33 -24.38 -23.07
CA LEU A 346 -12.04 -25.63 -22.36
C LEU A 346 -13.29 -26.50 -22.12
N ASP A 347 -13.10 -27.82 -22.17
CA ASP A 347 -14.11 -28.82 -21.82
C ASP A 347 -14.21 -28.96 -20.28
N LEU A 348 -15.10 -28.16 -19.69
CA LEU A 348 -15.29 -28.09 -18.24
C LEU A 348 -15.78 -29.41 -17.64
N ASP A 349 -16.64 -30.15 -18.35
CA ASP A 349 -17.21 -31.41 -17.86
C ASP A 349 -16.11 -32.48 -17.71
N SER A 350 -15.23 -32.60 -18.70
CA SER A 350 -14.08 -33.50 -18.67
C SER A 350 -13.08 -33.13 -17.58
N ILE A 351 -12.85 -31.82 -17.38
CA ILE A 351 -11.97 -31.31 -16.32
C ILE A 351 -12.57 -31.60 -14.94
N GLU A 352 -13.86 -31.34 -14.74
CA GLU A 352 -14.55 -31.64 -13.48
C GLU A 352 -14.49 -33.13 -13.15
N ALA A 353 -14.77 -33.99 -14.13
CA ALA A 353 -14.69 -35.44 -13.97
C ALA A 353 -13.28 -35.87 -13.52
N THR A 354 -12.24 -35.30 -14.11
CA THR A 354 -10.84 -35.56 -13.74
C THR A 354 -10.55 -35.13 -12.29
N ILE A 355 -10.98 -33.93 -11.91
CA ILE A 355 -10.80 -33.39 -10.55
C ILE A 355 -11.52 -34.28 -9.53
N ARG A 356 -12.79 -34.62 -9.78
CA ARG A 356 -13.60 -35.48 -8.90
C ARG A 356 -13.01 -36.87 -8.76
N GLN A 357 -12.58 -37.50 -9.86
CA GLN A 357 -11.93 -38.81 -9.83
C GLN A 357 -10.70 -38.79 -8.91
N ARG A 358 -9.89 -37.74 -9.01
CA ARG A 358 -8.68 -37.63 -8.19
C ARG A 358 -8.98 -37.34 -6.72
N LEU A 359 -9.93 -36.45 -6.43
CA LEU A 359 -10.37 -36.17 -5.07
C LEU A 359 -10.99 -37.39 -4.39
N ASN A 360 -11.80 -38.18 -5.10
CA ASN A 360 -12.35 -39.44 -4.58
C ASN A 360 -11.22 -40.42 -4.20
N SER A 361 -10.22 -40.58 -5.06
CA SER A 361 -9.04 -41.41 -4.74
C SER A 361 -8.28 -40.96 -3.49
N ILE A 362 -8.27 -39.66 -3.17
CA ILE A 362 -7.66 -39.13 -1.94
C ILE A 362 -8.61 -39.31 -0.74
N ALA A 363 -9.92 -39.13 -0.94
CA ALA A 363 -10.96 -39.27 0.07
C ALA A 363 -11.08 -40.71 0.61
N ASP A 364 -10.76 -41.70 -0.22
CA ASP A 364 -10.79 -43.13 0.13
C ASP A 364 -9.52 -43.61 0.86
N ASN A 365 -8.49 -42.76 0.96
CA ASN A 365 -7.25 -43.12 1.64
C ASN A 365 -7.39 -43.03 3.17
N ALA A 366 -7.64 -44.18 3.80
CA ALA A 366 -7.82 -44.30 5.25
C ALA A 366 -6.56 -43.93 6.07
N ASP A 367 -5.36 -44.03 5.50
CA ASP A 367 -4.10 -43.74 6.20
C ASP A 367 -3.86 -42.23 6.36
N MET A 368 -4.49 -41.40 5.52
CA MET A 368 -4.34 -39.94 5.53
C MET A 368 -5.65 -39.24 5.92
N ILE A 369 -6.16 -39.52 7.12
CA ILE A 369 -7.49 -39.07 7.60
C ILE A 369 -7.74 -37.56 7.38
N SER A 370 -6.80 -36.68 7.74
CA SER A 370 -6.97 -35.23 7.51
C SER A 370 -6.99 -34.84 6.04
N GLY A 371 -6.20 -35.52 5.20
CA GLY A 371 -6.20 -35.30 3.75
C GLY A 371 -7.47 -35.83 3.09
N ALA A 372 -7.98 -36.97 3.54
CA ALA A 372 -9.24 -37.53 3.11
C ALA A 372 -10.42 -36.59 3.42
N LEU A 373 -10.47 -36.01 4.63
CA LEU A 373 -11.50 -35.03 4.98
C LEU A 373 -11.38 -33.73 4.17
N GLN A 374 -10.17 -33.25 3.88
CA GLN A 374 -9.95 -32.10 2.98
C GLN A 374 -10.45 -32.40 1.56
N ALA A 375 -10.23 -33.62 1.06
CA ALA A 375 -10.76 -34.04 -0.24
C ALA A 375 -12.29 -34.10 -0.25
N LYS A 376 -12.91 -34.66 0.80
CA LYS A 376 -14.38 -34.64 0.98
C LYS A 376 -14.95 -33.22 1.06
N THR A 377 -14.23 -32.32 1.74
CA THR A 377 -14.59 -30.89 1.79
C THR A 377 -14.56 -30.29 0.38
N SER A 378 -13.50 -30.56 -0.38
CA SER A 378 -13.36 -30.06 -1.75
C SER A 378 -14.46 -30.60 -2.69
N LEU A 379 -14.84 -31.88 -2.55
CA LEU A 379 -15.96 -32.48 -3.27
C LEU A 379 -17.30 -31.82 -2.91
N ALA A 380 -17.57 -31.61 -1.62
CA ALA A 380 -18.77 -30.91 -1.16
C ALA A 380 -18.84 -29.47 -1.74
N LEU A 381 -17.70 -28.78 -1.85
CA LEU A 381 -17.67 -27.45 -2.48
C LEU A 381 -17.96 -27.48 -3.99
N LEU A 382 -17.54 -28.54 -4.69
CA LEU A 382 -17.94 -28.75 -6.09
C LEU A 382 -19.44 -29.05 -6.20
N ASP A 383 -20.01 -29.82 -5.26
CA ASP A 383 -21.45 -30.09 -5.23
C ASP A 383 -22.26 -28.83 -4.93
N LEU A 384 -21.73 -27.93 -4.08
CA LEU A 384 -22.34 -26.62 -3.84
C LEU A 384 -22.35 -25.74 -5.08
N LEU A 385 -21.29 -25.80 -5.91
CA LEU A 385 -21.17 -25.00 -7.13
C LEU A 385 -22.25 -25.32 -8.17
N VAL A 386 -22.65 -26.59 -8.25
CA VAL A 386 -23.65 -27.10 -9.21
C VAL A 386 -25.05 -27.24 -8.61
N ALA A 387 -25.24 -26.85 -7.34
CA ALA A 387 -26.54 -26.94 -6.68
C ALA A 387 -27.56 -26.01 -7.36
N GLU A 388 -28.70 -26.57 -7.76
CA GLU A 388 -29.77 -25.85 -8.48
C GLU A 388 -30.87 -25.34 -7.54
N ASN A 389 -30.94 -25.86 -6.32
CA ASN A 389 -31.97 -25.52 -5.34
C ASN A 389 -31.45 -25.51 -3.89
N GLU A 390 -32.24 -24.89 -3.01
CA GLU A 390 -31.90 -24.74 -1.59
C GLU A 390 -31.77 -26.09 -0.85
N GLU A 391 -32.49 -27.12 -1.29
CA GLU A 391 -32.43 -28.46 -0.67
C GLU A 391 -31.08 -29.12 -0.96
N GLN A 392 -30.60 -29.07 -2.20
CA GLN A 392 -29.27 -29.55 -2.58
C GLN A 392 -28.17 -28.80 -1.83
N ALA A 393 -28.25 -27.47 -1.77
CA ALA A 393 -27.30 -26.66 -1.00
C ALA A 393 -27.34 -27.03 0.50
N SER A 394 -28.53 -27.20 1.07
CA SER A 394 -28.71 -27.61 2.48
C SER A 394 -28.12 -29.00 2.76
N ASN A 395 -28.27 -29.95 1.84
CA ASN A 395 -27.66 -31.28 1.96
C ASN A 395 -26.13 -31.20 1.95
N THR A 396 -25.56 -30.32 1.13
CA THR A 396 -24.12 -30.06 1.13
C THR A 396 -23.63 -29.47 2.45
N PHE A 397 -24.37 -28.51 3.04
CA PHE A 397 -24.02 -27.95 4.35
C PHE A 397 -24.11 -28.99 5.49
N ARG A 398 -25.07 -29.91 5.44
CA ARG A 398 -25.13 -31.04 6.37
C ARG A 398 -23.91 -31.96 6.22
N SER A 399 -23.53 -32.30 5.00
CA SER A 399 -22.30 -33.08 4.72
C SER A 399 -21.04 -32.37 5.24
N LEU A 400 -20.93 -31.05 5.06
CA LEU A 400 -19.83 -30.26 5.62
C LEU A 400 -19.84 -30.27 7.16
N SER A 401 -21.01 -30.30 7.79
CA SER A 401 -21.15 -30.42 9.25
C SER A 401 -20.65 -31.75 9.79
N GLU A 402 -20.90 -32.86 9.08
CA GLU A 402 -20.39 -34.20 9.41
C GLU A 402 -18.86 -34.29 9.22
N ILE A 403 -18.34 -33.64 8.17
CA ILE A 403 -16.90 -33.53 7.95
C ILE A 403 -16.25 -32.72 9.09
N ALA A 404 -16.87 -31.62 9.52
CA ALA A 404 -16.40 -30.81 10.63
C ALA A 404 -16.36 -31.61 11.94
N ASP A 405 -17.39 -32.40 12.25
CA ASP A 405 -17.40 -33.30 13.41
C ASP A 405 -16.23 -34.28 13.40
N SER A 406 -16.01 -34.91 12.24
CA SER A 406 -14.91 -35.85 12.03
C SER A 406 -13.55 -35.14 12.16
N ALA A 407 -13.49 -33.87 11.79
CA ALA A 407 -12.29 -33.04 11.83
C ALA A 407 -12.04 -32.36 13.19
N ARG A 408 -13.01 -32.35 14.12
CA ARG A 408 -12.93 -31.59 15.39
C ARG A 408 -11.65 -31.86 16.18
N LYS A 409 -11.23 -33.12 16.25
CA LYS A 409 -10.00 -33.56 16.95
C LYS A 409 -8.79 -33.72 16.03
N LEU A 410 -8.95 -33.50 14.72
CA LEU A 410 -7.90 -33.67 13.74
C LEU A 410 -7.20 -32.35 13.48
N ILE A 411 -6.05 -32.21 14.11
CA ILE A 411 -5.28 -30.97 14.11
C ILE A 411 -4.68 -30.66 12.71
N GLY A 412 -4.48 -31.70 11.88
CA GLY A 412 -4.05 -31.58 10.48
C GLY A 412 -5.12 -31.04 9.50
N TYR A 413 -6.39 -30.94 9.92
CA TYR A 413 -7.45 -30.36 9.09
C TYR A 413 -7.47 -28.82 9.23
N PRO A 414 -7.51 -28.06 8.12
CA PRO A 414 -7.40 -26.60 8.12
C PRO A 414 -8.73 -25.91 8.45
N MET A 415 -9.19 -26.06 9.70
CA MET A 415 -10.49 -25.55 10.14
C MET A 415 -10.63 -24.04 9.94
N ALA A 416 -9.57 -23.26 10.22
CA ALA A 416 -9.61 -21.81 10.02
C ALA A 416 -9.85 -21.40 8.56
N ARG A 417 -9.40 -22.21 7.59
CA ARG A 417 -9.66 -21.95 6.17
C ARG A 417 -11.12 -22.21 5.81
N LEU A 418 -11.73 -23.24 6.39
CA LEU A 418 -13.15 -23.55 6.18
C LEU A 418 -14.04 -22.43 6.76
N VAL A 419 -13.74 -21.95 7.98
CA VAL A 419 -14.44 -20.79 8.57
C VAL A 419 -14.42 -19.60 7.62
N ASN A 420 -13.22 -19.15 7.21
CA ASN A 420 -13.08 -17.98 6.34
C ASN A 420 -13.78 -18.15 4.98
N LEU A 421 -13.86 -19.39 4.48
CA LEU A 421 -14.59 -19.69 3.25
C LEU A 421 -16.10 -19.56 3.47
N LEU A 422 -16.63 -20.17 4.54
CA LEU A 422 -18.05 -20.12 4.83
C LEU A 422 -18.50 -18.70 5.18
N GLU A 423 -17.73 -17.93 5.94
CA GLU A 423 -17.99 -16.49 6.18
C GLU A 423 -18.14 -15.71 4.86
N ALA A 424 -17.35 -16.04 3.84
CA ALA A 424 -17.47 -15.39 2.53
C ALA A 424 -18.75 -15.80 1.76
N LEU A 425 -19.35 -16.94 2.12
CA LEU A 425 -20.59 -17.47 1.53
C LEU A 425 -21.86 -16.99 2.26
N ASP A 426 -21.71 -16.33 3.42
CA ASP A 426 -22.83 -15.84 4.25
C ASP A 426 -23.79 -14.94 3.47
N VAL A 427 -23.23 -14.08 2.61
CA VAL A 427 -23.98 -13.16 1.73
C VAL A 427 -24.97 -13.91 0.82
N ALA A 428 -24.67 -15.17 0.45
CA ALA A 428 -25.50 -15.95 -0.46
C ALA A 428 -26.39 -16.98 0.25
N PHE A 429 -25.98 -17.50 1.41
CA PHE A 429 -26.63 -18.64 2.06
C PHE A 429 -27.03 -18.42 3.52
N GLY A 430 -26.83 -17.22 4.07
CA GLY A 430 -27.10 -16.91 5.49
C GLY A 430 -28.54 -17.20 5.94
N ASP A 431 -29.52 -17.10 5.04
CA ASP A 431 -30.93 -17.39 5.35
C ASP A 431 -31.25 -18.88 5.47
N LEU A 432 -30.34 -19.77 5.02
CA LEU A 432 -30.55 -21.21 5.10
C LEU A 432 -30.22 -21.75 6.49
N LYS A 433 -31.21 -22.40 7.12
CA LYS A 433 -31.02 -22.95 8.47
C LYS A 433 -29.85 -23.93 8.58
N ALA A 434 -29.66 -24.77 7.55
CA ALA A 434 -28.55 -25.72 7.50
C ALA A 434 -27.17 -25.04 7.43
N TYR A 435 -27.09 -23.85 6.85
CA TYR A 435 -25.87 -23.06 6.80
C TYR A 435 -25.59 -22.37 8.14
N GLU A 436 -26.61 -21.76 8.76
CA GLU A 436 -26.50 -21.14 10.09
C GLU A 436 -26.03 -22.17 11.14
N ASP A 437 -26.66 -23.36 11.16
CA ASP A 437 -26.30 -24.44 12.09
C ASP A 437 -24.86 -24.95 11.87
N LEU A 438 -24.37 -24.94 10.62
CA LEU A 438 -22.99 -25.28 10.29
C LEU A 438 -22.02 -24.21 10.78
N MET A 439 -22.35 -22.93 10.57
CA MET A 439 -21.52 -21.80 10.96
C MET A 439 -21.33 -21.72 12.47
N ASP A 440 -22.41 -21.77 13.24
CA ASP A 440 -22.37 -21.72 14.71
C ASP A 440 -21.45 -22.81 15.28
N LYS A 441 -21.58 -24.01 14.74
CA LYS A 441 -20.78 -25.17 15.15
C LYS A 441 -19.30 -25.03 14.83
N ILE A 442 -18.97 -24.62 13.60
CA ILE A 442 -17.56 -24.48 13.20
C ILE A 442 -16.89 -23.33 13.98
N ILE A 443 -17.61 -22.25 14.29
CA ILE A 443 -17.10 -21.16 15.13
C ILE A 443 -16.75 -21.67 16.53
N GLU A 444 -17.59 -22.50 17.14
CA GLU A 444 -17.31 -23.14 18.44
C GLU A 444 -16.03 -24.00 18.36
N ASP A 445 -15.94 -24.90 17.37
CA ASP A 445 -14.80 -25.79 17.16
C ASP A 445 -13.50 -25.02 16.89
N ALA A 446 -13.57 -23.94 16.09
CA ALA A 446 -12.43 -23.07 15.81
C ALA A 446 -11.97 -22.33 17.08
N GLY A 447 -12.91 -21.91 17.94
CA GLY A 447 -12.63 -21.30 19.24
C GLY A 447 -11.85 -22.22 20.18
N GLU A 448 -12.28 -23.48 20.31
CA GLU A 448 -11.57 -24.50 21.11
C GLU A 448 -10.14 -24.71 20.61
N ARG A 449 -9.96 -24.87 19.29
CA ARG A 449 -8.63 -25.07 18.68
C ARG A 449 -7.73 -23.86 18.85
N LYS A 450 -8.27 -22.65 18.72
CA LYS A 450 -7.52 -21.41 18.95
C LYS A 450 -7.02 -21.31 20.40
N ASN A 451 -7.84 -21.69 21.38
CA ASN A 451 -7.43 -21.72 22.79
C ASN A 451 -6.29 -22.70 23.06
N ILE A 452 -6.33 -23.90 22.45
CA ILE A 452 -5.24 -24.89 22.52
C ILE A 452 -3.94 -24.29 21.95
N ARG A 453 -4.02 -23.62 20.79
CA ARG A 453 -2.85 -22.97 20.16
C ARG A 453 -2.25 -21.87 21.04
N ILE A 454 -3.08 -21.02 21.64
CA ILE A 454 -2.60 -19.93 22.51
C ILE A 454 -1.83 -20.51 23.71
N ASN A 455 -2.32 -21.60 24.31
CA ASN A 455 -1.61 -22.28 25.39
C ASN A 455 -0.28 -22.85 24.92
N ALA A 456 -0.24 -23.44 23.72
CA ALA A 456 0.96 -23.99 23.12
C ALA A 456 2.03 -22.91 22.84
N ASP A 457 1.64 -21.76 22.30
CA ASP A 457 2.54 -20.62 22.06
C ASP A 457 3.15 -20.10 23.37
N LYS A 458 2.35 -20.00 24.44
CA LYS A 458 2.86 -19.63 25.78
C LYS A 458 3.91 -20.62 26.27
N TYR A 459 3.72 -21.92 26.05
CA TYR A 459 4.72 -22.93 26.39
C TYR A 459 5.98 -22.83 25.52
N LEU A 460 5.83 -22.58 24.21
CA LEU A 460 6.94 -22.39 23.29
C LEU A 460 7.84 -21.23 23.73
N ARG A 461 7.24 -20.05 24.00
CA ARG A 461 7.95 -18.87 24.49
C ARG A 461 8.64 -19.12 25.84
N ARG A 462 7.96 -19.80 26.76
CA ARG A 462 8.58 -20.18 28.06
C ARG A 462 9.74 -21.15 27.89
N GLY A 463 9.64 -22.06 26.92
CA GLY A 463 10.73 -22.97 26.56
C GLY A 463 11.94 -22.22 26.02
N ALA A 464 11.73 -21.29 25.09
CA ALA A 464 12.79 -20.44 24.54
C ALA A 464 13.50 -19.63 25.65
N LEU A 465 12.74 -18.94 26.51
CA LEU A 465 13.28 -18.21 27.66
C LEU A 465 14.06 -19.10 28.64
N SER A 466 13.64 -20.35 28.82
CA SER A 466 14.36 -21.31 29.69
C SER A 466 15.65 -21.79 29.03
N SER A 467 15.63 -21.99 27.72
CA SER A 467 16.81 -22.34 26.92
C SER A 467 17.86 -21.22 26.95
N ASP A 468 17.45 -19.96 26.84
CA ASP A 468 18.34 -18.79 26.94
C ASP A 468 19.04 -18.72 28.31
N LYS A 469 18.32 -19.13 29.37
CA LYS A 469 18.84 -19.24 30.74
C LYS A 469 19.65 -20.52 30.98
N LYS A 470 19.85 -21.35 29.96
CA LYS A 470 20.51 -22.67 30.04
C LYS A 470 19.84 -23.67 30.98
N ASP A 471 18.57 -23.45 31.32
CA ASP A 471 17.72 -24.42 32.03
C ASP A 471 17.06 -25.35 31.01
N TYR A 472 17.86 -26.27 30.47
CA TYR A 472 17.46 -27.15 29.39
C TYR A 472 16.41 -28.19 29.81
N TYR A 473 16.38 -28.62 31.07
CA TYR A 473 15.33 -29.52 31.58
C TYR A 473 13.95 -28.85 31.51
N ARG A 474 13.86 -27.60 31.95
CA ARG A 474 12.63 -26.82 31.86
C ARG A 474 12.28 -26.50 30.41
N ALA A 475 13.29 -26.20 29.58
CA ALA A 475 13.09 -25.99 28.15
C ALA A 475 12.49 -27.22 27.46
N ILE A 476 13.04 -28.42 27.69
CA ILE A 476 12.54 -29.69 27.15
C ILE A 476 11.07 -29.90 27.55
N LYS A 477 10.74 -29.71 28.85
CA LYS A 477 9.36 -29.85 29.34
C LYS A 477 8.41 -28.87 28.62
N CYS A 478 8.80 -27.61 28.53
CA CYS A 478 7.97 -26.57 27.90
C CYS A 478 7.80 -26.80 26.40
N PHE A 479 8.87 -27.12 25.68
CA PHE A 479 8.77 -27.44 24.26
C PHE A 479 7.92 -28.69 24.02
N GLY A 480 8.09 -29.75 24.81
CA GLY A 480 7.26 -30.95 24.73
C GLY A 480 5.76 -30.66 24.91
N LEU A 481 5.41 -29.82 25.90
CA LEU A 481 4.03 -29.38 26.11
C LEU A 481 3.49 -28.51 24.98
N SER A 482 4.35 -27.75 24.30
CA SER A 482 3.94 -26.92 23.15
C SER A 482 3.62 -27.76 21.90
N LEU A 483 4.28 -28.91 21.69
CA LEU A 483 4.13 -29.69 20.47
C LEU A 483 2.68 -30.10 20.18
N TYR A 484 1.94 -30.53 21.22
CA TYR A 484 0.56 -30.98 21.05
C TYR A 484 -0.34 -29.89 20.46
N GLY A 485 -0.32 -28.69 21.03
CA GLY A 485 -1.16 -27.59 20.54
C GLY A 485 -0.60 -26.86 19.32
N LEU A 486 0.68 -27.10 18.97
CA LEU A 486 1.29 -26.62 17.73
C LEU A 486 1.15 -27.60 16.56
N TYR A 487 0.66 -28.81 16.77
CA TYR A 487 0.52 -29.82 15.72
C TYR A 487 -0.64 -29.51 14.74
N SER A 488 -0.76 -28.27 14.28
CA SER A 488 -1.85 -27.78 13.43
C SER A 488 -1.38 -27.30 12.06
N SER A 489 -2.29 -27.29 11.09
CA SER A 489 -2.01 -26.76 9.75
C SER A 489 -1.60 -25.28 9.78
N GLU A 490 -2.10 -24.54 10.78
CA GLU A 490 -1.94 -23.10 10.97
C GLU A 490 -0.68 -22.72 11.74
N SER A 491 0.03 -23.70 12.33
CA SER A 491 1.22 -23.50 13.15
C SER A 491 2.39 -24.40 12.74
N LYS A 492 2.45 -24.81 11.47
CA LYS A 492 3.53 -25.66 10.94
C LYS A 492 4.91 -25.07 11.24
N ALA A 493 5.10 -23.77 11.04
CA ALA A 493 6.39 -23.11 11.26
C ALA A 493 6.80 -23.14 12.74
N GLU A 494 5.88 -22.78 13.65
CA GLU A 494 6.10 -22.81 15.08
C GLU A 494 6.32 -24.23 15.60
N PHE A 495 5.65 -25.22 15.02
CA PHE A 495 5.85 -26.63 15.32
C PHE A 495 7.27 -27.10 14.93
N PHE A 496 7.73 -26.77 13.72
CA PHE A 496 9.10 -27.08 13.31
C PHE A 496 10.13 -26.35 14.17
N ALA A 497 9.89 -25.07 14.51
CA ALA A 497 10.73 -24.34 15.43
C ALA A 497 10.79 -25.01 16.81
N ALA A 498 9.65 -25.44 17.34
CA ALA A 498 9.55 -26.16 18.61
C ALA A 498 10.34 -27.48 18.57
N LEU A 499 10.22 -28.26 17.50
CA LEU A 499 10.98 -29.50 17.32
C LEU A 499 12.48 -29.25 17.20
N TYR A 500 12.88 -28.23 16.44
CA TYR A 500 14.28 -27.84 16.31
C TYR A 500 14.88 -27.41 17.66
N MET A 501 14.20 -26.52 18.37
CA MET A 501 14.63 -26.06 19.70
C MET A 501 14.64 -27.18 20.73
N LEU A 502 13.69 -28.10 20.65
CA LEU A 502 13.64 -29.29 21.50
C LEU A 502 14.80 -30.24 21.23
N SER A 503 15.11 -30.49 19.95
CA SER A 503 16.28 -31.28 19.54
C SER A 503 17.58 -30.67 20.07
N HIS A 504 17.73 -29.35 19.91
CA HIS A 504 18.87 -28.62 20.47
C HIS A 504 18.98 -28.75 22.00
N ALA A 505 17.85 -28.65 22.71
CA ALA A 505 17.84 -28.78 24.16
C ALA A 505 18.21 -30.20 24.64
N TYR A 506 17.81 -31.25 23.91
CA TYR A 506 18.23 -32.63 24.19
C TYR A 506 19.73 -32.85 23.94
N ASP A 507 20.27 -32.31 22.85
CA ASP A 507 21.69 -32.38 22.52
C ASP A 507 22.55 -31.75 23.64
N LYS A 508 22.15 -30.58 24.13
CA LYS A 508 22.82 -29.91 25.26
C LYS A 508 22.76 -30.67 26.59
N GLN A 509 21.89 -31.68 26.71
CA GLN A 509 21.81 -32.56 27.88
C GLN A 509 22.42 -33.95 27.64
N GLY A 510 23.02 -34.20 26.47
CA GLY A 510 23.62 -35.50 26.13
C GLY A 510 22.59 -36.62 25.88
N LEU A 511 21.33 -36.27 25.61
CA LEU A 511 20.24 -37.22 25.37
C LEU A 511 20.14 -37.59 23.87
N LEU A 512 21.21 -38.17 23.32
CA LEU A 512 21.39 -38.40 21.88
C LEU A 512 20.36 -39.35 21.24
N GLU A 513 19.86 -40.36 21.97
CA GLU A 513 18.81 -41.25 21.44
C GLU A 513 17.47 -40.52 21.25
N ALA A 514 17.15 -39.56 22.12
CA ALA A 514 15.96 -38.72 21.98
C ALA A 514 16.09 -37.72 20.82
N VAL A 515 17.32 -37.28 20.53
CA VAL A 515 17.65 -36.42 19.37
C VAL A 515 17.44 -37.16 18.05
N LEU A 516 17.71 -38.46 17.95
CA LEU A 516 17.57 -39.22 16.70
C LEU A 516 16.11 -39.57 16.38
N SER A 517 15.27 -39.83 17.39
CA SER A 517 13.87 -40.23 17.19
C SER A 517 12.95 -39.14 16.60
N LYS A 518 13.27 -37.85 16.78
CA LYS A 518 12.39 -36.73 16.42
C LYS A 518 12.62 -36.15 15.01
N PRO A 519 13.84 -36.00 14.50
CA PRO A 519 14.13 -35.63 13.12
C PRO A 519 13.56 -36.64 12.11
N LEU A 520 13.51 -37.93 12.47
CA LEU A 520 12.88 -38.98 11.66
C LEU A 520 11.37 -38.73 11.46
N SER A 521 10.66 -38.22 12.47
CA SER A 521 9.26 -37.80 12.30
C SER A 521 9.10 -36.57 11.39
N THR A 522 10.12 -35.71 11.30
CA THR A 522 10.11 -34.54 10.40
C THR A 522 10.44 -34.87 8.95
N SER A 523 11.23 -35.92 8.67
CA SER A 523 11.47 -36.37 7.28
C SER A 523 10.24 -37.04 6.68
N ASP A 524 9.48 -37.80 7.48
CA ASP A 524 8.26 -38.46 7.02
C ASP A 524 7.10 -37.48 6.76
N LEU A 525 7.07 -36.35 7.47
CA LEU A 525 6.10 -35.25 7.23
C LEU A 525 6.46 -34.37 6.00
N CYS A 526 7.72 -34.40 5.54
CA CYS A 526 8.20 -33.55 4.43
C CYS A 526 8.50 -34.30 3.12
N GLY A 527 8.42 -35.63 3.07
CA GLY A 527 8.77 -36.39 1.85
C GLY A 527 10.21 -36.17 1.37
N LEU A 528 11.09 -35.63 2.23
CA LEU A 528 12.51 -35.45 1.94
C LEU A 528 13.25 -36.70 2.42
N LYS A 529 13.42 -37.67 1.50
CA LYS A 529 14.49 -38.66 1.64
C LYS A 529 15.82 -37.95 1.41
N PHE A 530 16.56 -37.71 2.48
CA PHE A 530 17.98 -37.39 2.37
C PHE A 530 18.71 -38.69 1.97
N ASN A 531 19.32 -38.69 0.79
CA ASN A 531 20.43 -39.58 0.47
C ASN A 531 21.74 -38.87 0.82
#